data_AF-A0A6A6NAF2-F1
#
_entry.id   AF-A0A6A6NAF2-F1
#
_cell.length_a   1.000
_cell.length_b   1.000
_cell.length_c   1.000
_cell.angle_alpha   90.00
_cell.angle_beta   90.00
_cell.angle_gamma   90.00
#
_symmetry.space_group_name_H-M   'P 1'
#
loop_
_entity.id
_entity.type
_entity.pdbx_description
1 polymer ?
#
loop_
_entity_poly.entity_id
_entity_poly.type
_entity_poly.pdbx_seq_one_letter_code
_entity_poly.pdbx_strand_id
1 'polypeptide(L)'
;MYGIAVAALGMLSTIATGLAIDAYGPISDNAGGIAEMAGMSHRIRERTDALDAAGNTTAAIGKGFAIGSAALVSLALFGAFVSRASISTVDVLTPKVFIALKMVEEVRRQFNTIPGLMEGHAKPDYATCVKISTDASIKEMIPPGALVMLTPLIVGTFFGVETLSGVLAGALVSGVQIAISASNTGGAWDNAKKLVLQSMQGHGPKGSDPHKAAVIGDTIGDPLKDTSGPSLNILIKLMAVESLVFAPFFATHGGLLFKIF
;
A
#
# COMPACT_ATOMS: atom_id res chain seq x y z
N MET A 1 1.45 26.63 8.41
CA MET A 1 0.66 25.40 8.69
C MET A 1 -0.76 25.47 8.19
N TYR A 2 -1.62 26.39 8.65
CA TYR A 2 -3.03 26.48 8.21
C TYR A 2 -3.24 26.37 6.68
N GLY A 3 -2.53 27.18 5.87
CA GLY A 3 -2.63 27.10 4.41
C GLY A 3 -2.19 25.75 3.79
N ILE A 4 -1.31 25.00 4.45
CA ILE A 4 -0.88 23.66 4.01
C ILE A 4 -1.98 22.62 4.32
N ALA A 5 -2.63 22.73 5.48
CA ALA A 5 -3.79 21.91 5.81
C ALA A 5 -4.98 22.20 4.88
N VAL A 6 -5.22 23.47 4.54
CA VAL A 6 -6.23 23.86 3.53
C VAL A 6 -5.86 23.38 2.13
N ALA A 7 -4.56 23.33 1.77
CA ALA A 7 -4.13 22.72 0.50
C ALA A 7 -4.35 21.20 0.47
N ALA A 8 -4.11 20.49 1.59
CA ALA A 8 -4.44 19.07 1.72
C ALA A 8 -5.96 18.82 1.58
N LEU A 9 -6.78 19.65 2.21
CA LEU A 9 -8.24 19.62 2.07
C LEU A 9 -8.67 19.97 0.63
N GLY A 10 -8.01 20.91 -0.02
CA GLY A 10 -8.25 21.27 -1.42
C GLY A 10 -7.99 20.10 -2.37
N MET A 11 -6.90 19.36 -2.18
CA MET A 11 -6.61 18.13 -2.93
C MET A 11 -7.68 17.04 -2.72
N LEU A 12 -8.31 16.99 -1.55
CA LEU A 12 -9.40 16.05 -1.24
C LEU A 12 -10.81 16.66 -1.39
N SER A 13 -10.94 17.88 -1.94
CA SER A 13 -12.25 18.55 -2.08
C SER A 13 -13.20 17.82 -3.02
N THR A 14 -12.65 17.06 -3.97
CA THR A 14 -13.36 16.21 -4.94
C THR A 14 -13.35 14.73 -4.57
N ILE A 15 -13.11 14.38 -3.29
CA ILE A 15 -12.95 13.00 -2.81
C ILE A 15 -14.10 12.05 -3.21
N ALA A 16 -15.34 12.53 -3.32
CA ALA A 16 -16.46 11.73 -3.81
C ALA A 16 -16.23 11.20 -5.25
N THR A 17 -15.75 12.07 -6.15
CA THR A 17 -15.39 11.69 -7.52
C THR A 17 -14.14 10.81 -7.55
N GLY A 18 -13.14 11.11 -6.71
CA GLY A 18 -11.93 10.30 -6.57
C GLY A 18 -12.23 8.87 -6.14
N LEU A 19 -13.02 8.69 -5.08
CA LEU A 19 -13.47 7.38 -4.61
C LEU A 19 -14.34 6.64 -5.63
N ALA A 20 -15.16 7.35 -6.41
CA ALA A 20 -15.97 6.72 -7.45
C ALA A 20 -15.14 6.12 -8.60
N ILE A 21 -14.07 6.80 -9.03
CA ILE A 21 -13.18 6.26 -10.09
C ILE A 21 -12.22 5.19 -9.55
N ASP A 22 -11.82 5.26 -8.28
CA ASP A 22 -10.97 4.26 -7.62
C ASP A 22 -11.76 2.94 -7.40
N ALA A 23 -12.91 3.02 -6.72
CA ALA A 23 -13.77 1.86 -6.43
C ALA A 23 -14.32 1.16 -7.70
N TYR A 24 -14.45 1.87 -8.81
CA TYR A 24 -14.77 1.30 -10.13
C TYR A 24 -13.76 0.22 -10.57
N GLY A 25 -12.49 0.32 -10.18
CA GLY A 25 -11.44 -0.62 -10.56
C GLY A 25 -11.66 -2.03 -10.00
N PRO A 26 -11.68 -2.22 -8.66
CA PRO A 26 -11.95 -3.52 -8.04
C PRO A 26 -13.31 -4.13 -8.41
N ILE A 27 -14.32 -3.30 -8.73
CA ILE A 27 -15.61 -3.79 -9.26
C ILE A 27 -15.43 -4.40 -10.66
N SER A 28 -14.61 -3.77 -11.51
CA SER A 28 -14.34 -4.24 -12.89
C SER A 28 -13.49 -5.52 -12.93
N ASP A 29 -12.48 -5.63 -12.06
CA ASP A 29 -11.69 -6.86 -11.87
C ASP A 29 -12.57 -8.03 -11.44
N ASN A 30 -13.37 -7.86 -10.37
CA ASN A 30 -14.30 -8.88 -9.90
C ASN A 30 -15.31 -9.30 -10.99
N ALA A 31 -15.80 -8.36 -11.81
CA ALA A 31 -16.66 -8.68 -12.95
C ALA A 31 -15.95 -9.58 -14.00
N GLY A 32 -14.66 -9.32 -14.27
CA GLY A 32 -13.84 -10.18 -15.13
C GLY A 32 -13.56 -11.56 -14.52
N GLY A 33 -13.28 -11.62 -13.22
CA GLY A 33 -13.11 -12.87 -12.47
C GLY A 33 -14.38 -13.74 -12.51
N ILE A 34 -15.55 -13.13 -12.30
CA ILE A 34 -16.85 -13.80 -12.40
C ILE A 34 -17.10 -14.30 -13.84
N ALA A 35 -16.77 -13.51 -14.87
CA ALA A 35 -16.95 -13.92 -16.26
C ALA A 35 -16.10 -15.15 -16.64
N GLU A 36 -14.85 -15.21 -16.17
CA GLU A 36 -13.97 -16.38 -16.37
C GLU A 36 -14.52 -17.61 -15.61
N MET A 37 -14.85 -17.46 -14.31
CA MET A 37 -15.36 -18.55 -13.47
C MET A 37 -16.71 -19.10 -13.91
N ALA A 38 -17.55 -18.28 -14.57
CA ALA A 38 -18.83 -18.70 -15.13
C ALA A 38 -18.73 -19.24 -16.57
N GLY A 39 -17.52 -19.33 -17.16
CA GLY A 39 -17.31 -19.84 -18.51
C GLY A 39 -17.96 -18.97 -19.60
N MET A 40 -18.04 -17.65 -19.38
CA MET A 40 -18.66 -16.73 -20.33
C MET A 40 -17.80 -16.58 -21.60
N SER A 41 -18.39 -16.08 -22.69
CA SER A 41 -17.68 -15.96 -23.97
C SER A 41 -16.52 -14.97 -23.89
N HIS A 42 -15.45 -15.24 -24.66
CA HIS A 42 -14.21 -14.45 -24.68
C HIS A 42 -14.44 -12.93 -24.85
N ARG A 43 -15.47 -12.56 -25.64
CA ARG A 43 -15.89 -11.16 -25.86
C ARG A 43 -16.41 -10.44 -24.61
N ILE A 44 -16.79 -11.17 -23.56
CA ILE A 44 -17.09 -10.61 -22.24
C ILE A 44 -15.79 -10.36 -21.47
N ARG A 45 -14.86 -11.32 -21.48
CA ARG A 45 -13.54 -11.19 -20.83
C ARG A 45 -12.73 -10.03 -21.43
N GLU A 46 -12.68 -9.91 -22.77
CA GLU A 46 -12.11 -8.77 -23.50
C GLU A 46 -12.61 -7.41 -22.99
N ARG A 47 -13.92 -7.31 -22.72
CA ARG A 47 -14.54 -6.07 -22.23
C ARG A 47 -14.16 -5.81 -20.79
N THR A 48 -14.20 -6.82 -19.93
CA THR A 48 -13.79 -6.65 -18.52
C THR A 48 -12.31 -6.32 -18.40
N ASP A 49 -11.43 -6.94 -19.20
CA ASP A 49 -9.98 -6.64 -19.22
C ASP A 49 -9.68 -5.19 -19.63
N ALA A 50 -10.49 -4.60 -20.52
CA ALA A 50 -10.37 -3.20 -20.88
C ALA A 50 -10.84 -2.26 -19.74
N LEU A 51 -11.93 -2.61 -19.05
CA LEU A 51 -12.43 -1.85 -17.90
C LEU A 51 -11.46 -1.92 -16.71
N ASP A 52 -10.91 -3.10 -16.46
CA ASP A 52 -9.93 -3.45 -15.43
C ASP A 52 -8.55 -2.80 -15.66
N ALA A 53 -8.08 -2.71 -16.92
CA ALA A 53 -6.88 -1.93 -17.26
C ALA A 53 -7.04 -0.42 -16.97
N ALA A 54 -8.24 0.13 -17.16
CA ALA A 54 -8.56 1.48 -16.70
C ALA A 54 -8.62 1.56 -15.16
N GLY A 55 -9.17 0.53 -14.51
CA GLY A 55 -9.24 0.39 -13.05
C GLY A 55 -7.87 0.43 -12.34
N ASN A 56 -6.87 -0.28 -12.86
CA ASN A 56 -5.49 -0.17 -12.38
C ASN A 56 -4.98 1.28 -12.39
N THR A 57 -5.34 2.02 -13.42
CA THR A 57 -4.88 3.38 -13.65
C THR A 57 -5.58 4.37 -12.70
N THR A 58 -6.89 4.19 -12.46
CA THR A 58 -7.62 5.00 -11.47
C THR A 58 -7.21 4.68 -10.03
N ALA A 59 -6.91 3.42 -9.72
CA ALA A 59 -6.36 3.02 -8.42
C ALA A 59 -4.95 3.61 -8.17
N ALA A 60 -4.10 3.69 -9.20
CA ALA A 60 -2.81 4.39 -9.10
C ALA A 60 -2.99 5.90 -8.86
N ILE A 61 -3.97 6.53 -9.51
CA ILE A 61 -4.33 7.94 -9.28
C ILE A 61 -4.86 8.14 -7.84
N GLY A 62 -5.75 7.26 -7.35
CA GLY A 62 -6.27 7.27 -5.99
C GLY A 62 -5.16 7.17 -4.93
N LYS A 63 -4.23 6.22 -5.12
CA LYS A 63 -3.00 6.09 -4.31
C LYS A 63 -2.15 7.36 -4.37
N GLY A 64 -2.01 7.99 -5.54
CA GLY A 64 -1.33 9.28 -5.71
C GLY A 64 -1.97 10.42 -4.92
N PHE A 65 -3.30 10.58 -4.99
CA PHE A 65 -4.05 11.56 -4.19
C PHE A 65 -3.93 11.29 -2.68
N ALA A 66 -3.99 10.02 -2.26
CA ALA A 66 -3.82 9.62 -0.87
C ALA A 66 -2.41 9.96 -0.34
N ILE A 67 -1.36 9.71 -1.12
CA ILE A 67 0.02 10.03 -0.71
C ILE A 67 0.28 11.55 -0.74
N GLY A 68 -0.18 12.26 -1.77
CA GLY A 68 -0.02 13.72 -1.87
C GLY A 68 -0.73 14.48 -0.74
N SER A 69 -1.96 14.09 -0.42
CA SER A 69 -2.71 14.67 0.70
C SER A 69 -2.15 14.25 2.06
N ALA A 70 -1.69 13.01 2.21
CA ALA A 70 -0.96 12.55 3.39
C ALA A 70 0.33 13.36 3.61
N ALA A 71 1.08 13.68 2.57
CA ALA A 71 2.29 14.49 2.65
C ALA A 71 2.00 15.92 3.14
N LEU A 72 1.01 16.58 2.52
CA LEU A 72 0.60 17.93 2.89
C LEU A 72 0.03 18.01 4.32
N VAL A 73 -0.87 17.10 4.70
CA VAL A 73 -1.46 17.12 6.05
C VAL A 73 -0.41 16.77 7.10
N SER A 74 0.50 15.83 6.83
CA SER A 74 1.55 15.46 7.79
C SER A 74 2.59 16.56 7.95
N LEU A 75 2.91 17.33 6.90
CA LEU A 75 3.73 18.54 7.02
C LEU A 75 3.04 19.62 7.88
N ALA A 76 1.72 19.79 7.71
CA ALA A 76 0.94 20.73 8.51
C ALA A 76 0.84 20.30 9.99
N LEU A 77 0.63 19.01 10.24
CA LEU A 77 0.62 18.40 11.58
C LEU A 77 2.01 18.44 12.24
N PHE A 78 3.08 18.19 11.48
CA PHE A 78 4.46 18.29 11.95
C PHE A 78 4.81 19.71 12.42
N GLY A 79 4.50 20.73 11.62
CA GLY A 79 4.71 22.12 12.03
C GLY A 79 3.83 22.54 13.21
N ALA A 80 2.62 21.97 13.33
CA ALA A 80 1.77 22.16 14.51
C ALA A 80 2.36 21.46 15.75
N PHE A 81 2.93 20.26 15.60
CA PHE A 81 3.62 19.52 16.66
C PHE A 81 4.84 20.28 17.17
N VAL A 82 5.74 20.72 16.27
CA VAL A 82 6.90 21.57 16.59
C VAL A 82 6.48 22.83 17.35
N SER A 83 5.39 23.49 16.92
CA SER A 83 4.83 24.67 17.60
C SER A 83 4.19 24.34 18.96
N ARG A 84 3.62 23.14 19.14
CA ARG A 84 2.97 22.69 20.38
C ARG A 84 3.99 22.19 21.42
N ALA A 85 5.17 21.79 20.95
CA ALA A 85 6.25 21.19 21.71
C ALA A 85 7.50 22.09 21.88
N SER A 86 7.50 23.29 21.29
CA SER A 86 8.53 24.35 21.47
C SER A 86 9.93 24.05 20.93
N ILE A 87 10.04 23.44 19.74
CA ILE A 87 11.31 22.92 19.17
C ILE A 87 11.88 23.83 18.07
N SER A 88 13.21 23.82 17.90
CA SER A 88 13.96 24.63 16.93
C SER A 88 14.34 23.93 15.59
N THR A 89 15.00 22.76 15.59
CA THR A 89 15.55 22.12 14.36
C THR A 89 15.82 20.60 14.50
N VAL A 90 15.93 19.84 13.38
CA VAL A 90 16.25 18.39 13.38
C VAL A 90 16.91 17.87 12.07
N ASP A 91 17.51 16.67 12.11
CA ASP A 91 18.31 16.00 11.06
C ASP A 91 18.07 14.44 11.02
N VAL A 92 18.38 13.74 9.91
CA VAL A 92 17.87 12.36 9.60
C VAL A 92 18.75 11.50 8.63
N LEU A 93 19.14 10.25 8.99
CA LEU A 93 19.71 9.22 8.06
C LEU A 93 19.44 7.71 8.44
N THR A 94 19.37 6.82 7.42
CA THR A 94 19.43 5.30 7.39
C THR A 94 18.14 4.38 7.48
N PRO A 95 17.89 3.40 6.54
CA PRO A 95 16.73 2.43 6.55
C PRO A 95 16.93 0.95 6.03
N LYS A 96 15.94 0.00 6.19
CA LYS A 96 15.81 -1.42 5.63
C LYS A 96 14.35 -2.02 5.71
N VAL A 97 13.89 -3.26 5.32
CA VAL A 97 13.89 -4.16 4.08
C VAL A 97 13.05 -5.50 4.32
N PHE A 98 12.57 -6.24 3.25
CA PHE A 98 11.86 -7.60 3.17
C PHE A 98 10.30 -7.67 3.40
N ILE A 99 9.47 -8.73 3.12
CA ILE A 99 9.55 -10.17 2.65
C ILE A 99 8.21 -10.69 1.96
N ALA A 100 8.12 -11.87 1.27
CA ALA A 100 6.85 -12.32 0.57
C ALA A 100 6.53 -13.83 0.18
N LEU A 101 7.06 -14.91 0.81
CA LEU A 101 7.13 -16.26 0.14
C LEU A 101 5.92 -17.26 0.12
N LYS A 102 5.05 -17.34 1.15
CA LYS A 102 4.31 -18.61 1.45
C LYS A 102 3.21 -19.10 0.49
N MET A 103 2.49 -18.22 -0.22
CA MET A 103 1.26 -18.63 -0.94
C MET A 103 1.54 -19.62 -2.11
N VAL A 104 2.73 -19.55 -2.71
CA VAL A 104 3.12 -20.35 -3.88
C VAL A 104 3.23 -21.85 -3.56
N GLU A 105 3.53 -22.21 -2.31
CA GLU A 105 3.75 -23.60 -1.90
C GLU A 105 2.44 -24.40 -1.84
N GLU A 106 1.36 -23.80 -1.31
CA GLU A 106 0.05 -24.46 -1.23
C GLU A 106 -0.58 -24.66 -2.61
N VAL A 107 -0.53 -23.64 -3.48
CA VAL A 107 -1.07 -23.76 -4.85
C VAL A 107 -0.36 -24.88 -5.61
N ARG A 108 0.97 -24.99 -5.48
CA ARG A 108 1.74 -26.12 -6.02
C ARG A 108 1.35 -27.46 -5.39
N ARG A 109 1.11 -27.50 -4.07
CA ARG A 109 0.65 -28.72 -3.39
C ARG A 109 -0.66 -29.22 -3.99
N GLN A 110 -1.66 -28.35 -4.18
CA GLN A 110 -2.96 -28.76 -4.73
C GLN A 110 -2.82 -29.32 -6.15
N PHE A 111 -2.16 -28.60 -7.07
CA PHE A 111 -1.94 -29.10 -8.44
C PHE A 111 -1.15 -30.41 -8.52
N ASN A 112 -0.22 -30.65 -7.60
CA ASN A 112 0.60 -31.87 -7.58
C ASN A 112 -0.04 -33.06 -6.85
N THR A 113 -1.09 -32.87 -6.04
CA THR A 113 -1.64 -33.92 -5.15
C THR A 113 -3.12 -34.21 -5.29
N ILE A 114 -3.90 -33.38 -6.00
CA ILE A 114 -5.33 -33.59 -6.23
C ILE A 114 -5.54 -34.14 -7.66
N PRO A 115 -5.84 -35.44 -7.84
CA PRO A 115 -6.05 -36.02 -9.17
C PRO A 115 -7.28 -35.40 -9.85
N GLY A 116 -7.18 -35.09 -11.14
CA GLY A 116 -8.27 -34.47 -11.90
C GLY A 116 -8.35 -32.95 -11.78
N LEU A 117 -7.48 -32.29 -11.01
CA LEU A 117 -7.52 -30.84 -10.83
C LEU A 117 -6.96 -30.06 -12.03
N MET A 118 -5.87 -30.54 -12.65
CA MET A 118 -5.31 -29.97 -13.88
C MET A 118 -6.27 -30.16 -15.07
N GLU A 119 -7.05 -31.24 -15.02
CA GLU A 119 -8.02 -31.68 -16.01
C GLU A 119 -9.40 -31.03 -15.84
N GLY A 120 -9.61 -30.24 -14.77
CA GLY A 120 -10.88 -29.57 -14.47
C GLY A 120 -12.02 -30.50 -14.00
N HIS A 121 -11.70 -31.75 -13.64
CA HIS A 121 -12.66 -32.74 -13.13
C HIS A 121 -12.79 -32.71 -11.60
N ALA A 122 -11.75 -32.30 -10.88
CA ALA A 122 -11.77 -32.06 -9.44
C ALA A 122 -11.88 -30.56 -9.13
N LYS A 123 -12.51 -30.23 -8.00
CA LYS A 123 -12.57 -28.84 -7.48
C LYS A 123 -11.35 -28.57 -6.57
N PRO A 124 -10.68 -27.41 -6.68
CA PRO A 124 -9.61 -27.04 -5.76
C PRO A 124 -10.16 -26.72 -4.36
N ASP A 125 -9.28 -26.78 -3.37
CA ASP A 125 -9.58 -26.34 -2.01
C ASP A 125 -9.29 -24.85 -1.85
N TYR A 126 -10.30 -24.04 -2.19
CA TYR A 126 -10.28 -22.60 -1.95
C TYR A 126 -10.20 -22.25 -0.44
N ALA A 127 -10.70 -23.11 0.45
CA ALA A 127 -10.79 -22.81 1.88
C ALA A 127 -9.42 -22.81 2.55
N THR A 128 -8.51 -23.73 2.17
CA THR A 128 -7.12 -23.70 2.65
C THR A 128 -6.37 -22.45 2.16
N CYS A 129 -6.57 -22.03 0.90
CA CYS A 129 -5.96 -20.78 0.38
C CYS A 129 -6.47 -19.54 1.14
N VAL A 130 -7.78 -19.45 1.40
CA VAL A 130 -8.39 -18.39 2.24
C VAL A 130 -7.88 -18.45 3.68
N LYS A 131 -7.68 -19.66 4.23
CA LYS A 131 -7.12 -19.82 5.58
C LYS A 131 -5.68 -19.29 5.66
N ILE A 132 -4.84 -19.58 4.67
CA ILE A 132 -3.44 -19.11 4.65
C ILE A 132 -3.37 -17.59 4.59
N SER A 133 -4.17 -16.92 3.75
CA SER A 133 -4.21 -15.45 3.71
C SER A 133 -4.81 -14.84 4.97
N THR A 134 -5.82 -15.47 5.58
CA THR A 134 -6.45 -15.03 6.84
C THR A 134 -5.48 -15.17 8.03
N ASP A 135 -4.89 -16.34 8.25
CA ASP A 135 -3.93 -16.59 9.33
C ASP A 135 -2.72 -15.64 9.21
N ALA A 136 -2.21 -15.44 7.99
CA ALA A 136 -1.06 -14.57 7.73
C ALA A 136 -1.41 -13.09 7.93
N SER A 137 -2.52 -12.60 7.39
CA SER A 137 -2.90 -11.18 7.53
C SER A 137 -3.17 -10.82 8.99
N ILE A 138 -3.96 -11.61 9.72
CA ILE A 138 -4.28 -11.35 11.14
C ILE A 138 -3.03 -11.40 12.03
N LYS A 139 -2.06 -12.28 11.75
CA LYS A 139 -0.81 -12.37 12.52
C LYS A 139 0.18 -11.28 12.15
N GLU A 140 0.49 -11.13 10.86
CA GLU A 140 1.58 -10.27 10.39
C GLU A 140 1.17 -8.79 10.24
N MET A 141 -0.11 -8.42 10.42
CA MET A 141 -0.51 -7.02 10.59
C MET A 141 -0.13 -6.43 11.96
N ILE A 142 0.08 -7.27 12.97
CA ILE A 142 0.34 -6.82 14.35
C ILE A 142 1.72 -6.13 14.46
N PRO A 143 2.84 -6.67 13.94
CA PRO A 143 4.14 -5.99 14.06
C PRO A 143 4.21 -4.63 13.34
N PRO A 144 3.71 -4.45 12.09
CA PRO A 144 3.64 -3.13 11.46
C PRO A 144 2.71 -2.15 12.19
N GLY A 145 1.54 -2.60 12.66
CA GLY A 145 0.64 -1.75 13.45
C GLY A 145 1.26 -1.31 14.77
N ALA A 146 1.89 -2.24 15.49
CA ALA A 146 2.62 -1.96 16.73
C ALA A 146 3.81 -1.02 16.49
N LEU A 147 4.56 -1.18 15.39
CA LEU A 147 5.64 -0.25 15.03
C LEU A 147 5.11 1.18 14.88
N VAL A 148 4.05 1.38 14.09
CA VAL A 148 3.50 2.72 13.82
C VAL A 148 2.95 3.39 15.09
N MET A 149 2.23 2.65 15.94
CA MET A 149 1.66 3.19 17.18
C MET A 149 2.71 3.38 18.30
N LEU A 150 3.66 2.46 18.44
CA LEU A 150 4.64 2.51 19.52
C LEU A 150 5.79 3.48 19.21
N THR A 151 6.10 3.79 17.95
CA THR A 151 7.17 4.73 17.61
C THR A 151 6.95 6.12 18.22
N PRO A 152 5.80 6.81 18.07
CA PRO A 152 5.53 8.08 18.74
C PRO A 152 5.62 7.99 20.26
N LEU A 153 5.01 6.96 20.85
CA LEU A 153 4.96 6.75 22.30
C LEU A 153 6.35 6.50 22.91
N ILE A 154 7.15 5.62 22.31
CA ILE A 154 8.50 5.29 22.78
C ILE A 154 9.44 6.49 22.56
N VAL A 155 9.47 7.07 21.35
CA VAL A 155 10.40 8.17 21.05
C VAL A 155 10.06 9.41 21.89
N GLY A 156 8.79 9.81 21.93
CA GLY A 156 8.35 10.96 22.72
C GLY A 156 8.59 10.77 24.23
N THR A 157 8.39 9.57 24.78
CA THR A 157 8.59 9.31 26.21
C THR A 157 10.07 9.21 26.60
N PHE A 158 10.88 8.44 25.87
CA PHE A 158 12.28 8.20 26.25
C PHE A 158 13.24 9.27 25.75
N PHE A 159 13.08 9.72 24.50
CA PHE A 159 14.01 10.63 23.82
C PHE A 159 13.48 12.07 23.71
N GLY A 160 12.18 12.28 23.90
CA GLY A 160 11.59 13.61 23.91
C GLY A 160 11.08 14.07 22.56
N VAL A 161 10.70 15.34 22.50
CA VAL A 161 9.89 15.89 21.41
C VAL A 161 10.75 16.33 20.22
N GLU A 162 12.00 16.69 20.47
CA GLU A 162 13.05 17.01 19.50
C GLU A 162 13.36 15.80 18.62
N THR A 163 13.65 14.64 19.23
CA THR A 163 13.89 13.39 18.50
C THR A 163 12.63 12.92 17.76
N LEU A 164 11.45 13.05 18.38
CA LEU A 164 10.17 12.72 17.72
C LEU A 164 9.92 13.61 16.49
N SER A 165 10.30 14.88 16.53
CA SER A 165 10.24 15.78 15.36
C SER A 165 11.10 15.27 14.20
N GLY A 166 12.29 14.74 14.47
CA GLY A 166 13.17 14.15 13.45
C GLY A 166 12.58 12.90 12.82
N VAL A 167 11.97 12.03 13.64
CA VAL A 167 11.26 10.84 13.17
C VAL A 167 10.08 11.21 12.27
N LEU A 168 9.28 12.22 12.63
CA LEU A 168 8.16 12.69 11.82
C LEU A 168 8.60 13.29 10.48
N ALA A 169 9.60 14.18 10.50
CA ALA A 169 10.15 14.79 9.30
C ALA A 169 10.76 13.74 8.36
N GLY A 170 11.56 12.81 8.91
CA GLY A 170 12.19 11.72 8.18
C GLY A 170 11.20 10.73 7.57
N ALA A 171 10.21 10.28 8.36
CA ALA A 171 9.17 9.38 7.89
C ALA A 171 8.35 10.01 6.75
N LEU A 172 8.05 11.32 6.85
CA LEU A 172 7.39 12.07 5.78
C LEU A 172 8.23 12.10 4.49
N VAL A 173 9.44 12.65 4.53
CA VAL A 173 10.21 12.89 3.29
C VAL A 173 10.72 11.60 2.64
N SER A 174 10.98 10.54 3.42
CA SER A 174 11.39 9.24 2.92
C SER A 174 10.20 8.38 2.47
N GLY A 175 9.17 8.28 3.32
CA GLY A 175 8.01 7.41 3.11
C GLY A 175 7.22 7.78 1.86
N VAL A 176 7.10 9.08 1.53
CA VAL A 176 6.43 9.54 0.29
C VAL A 176 7.11 9.01 -0.97
N GLN A 177 8.45 8.99 -1.01
CA GLN A 177 9.19 8.53 -2.21
C GLN A 177 8.99 7.02 -2.44
N ILE A 178 9.07 6.23 -1.36
CA ILE A 178 8.85 4.78 -1.42
C ILE A 178 7.38 4.48 -1.74
N ALA A 179 6.43 5.20 -1.15
CA ALA A 179 5.00 5.03 -1.40
C ALA A 179 4.63 5.27 -2.88
N ILE A 180 5.12 6.37 -3.47
CA ILE A 180 4.85 6.71 -4.88
C ILE A 180 5.53 5.70 -5.81
N SER A 181 6.82 5.41 -5.59
CA SER A 181 7.57 4.48 -6.46
C SER A 181 7.03 3.05 -6.40
N ALA A 182 6.71 2.52 -5.22
CA ALA A 182 6.12 1.19 -5.06
C ALA A 182 4.74 1.08 -5.74
N SER A 183 3.86 2.07 -5.51
CA SER A 183 2.52 2.11 -6.11
C SER A 183 2.57 2.19 -7.64
N ASN A 184 3.40 3.09 -8.18
CA ASN A 184 3.51 3.29 -9.62
C ASN A 184 4.21 2.11 -10.31
N THR A 185 5.24 1.53 -9.70
CA THR A 185 6.00 0.41 -10.27
C THR A 185 5.13 -0.84 -10.40
N GLY A 186 4.39 -1.21 -9.34
CA GLY A 186 3.51 -2.37 -9.42
C GLY A 186 2.31 -2.15 -10.36
N GLY A 187 1.71 -0.94 -10.38
CA GLY A 187 0.67 -0.59 -11.35
C GLY A 187 1.17 -0.61 -12.80
N ALA A 188 2.42 -0.23 -13.05
CA ALA A 188 3.04 -0.29 -14.36
C ALA A 188 3.31 -1.73 -14.83
N TRP A 189 3.78 -2.62 -13.94
CA TRP A 189 3.96 -4.05 -14.29
C TRP A 189 2.62 -4.76 -14.56
N ASP A 190 1.58 -4.45 -13.79
CA ASP A 190 0.23 -4.98 -14.01
C ASP A 190 -0.33 -4.55 -15.37
N ASN A 191 -0.22 -3.25 -15.69
CA ASN A 191 -0.62 -2.73 -17.00
C ASN A 191 0.25 -3.27 -18.15
N ALA A 192 1.53 -3.56 -17.93
CA ALA A 192 2.38 -4.22 -18.92
C ALA A 192 1.93 -5.66 -19.20
N LYS A 193 1.58 -6.43 -18.16
CA LYS A 193 0.94 -7.76 -18.28
C LYS A 193 -0.38 -7.67 -19.08
N LYS A 194 -1.25 -6.71 -18.76
CA LYS A 194 -2.52 -6.48 -19.49
C LYS A 194 -2.29 -6.07 -20.96
N LEU A 195 -1.27 -5.27 -21.25
CA LEU A 195 -0.91 -4.86 -22.62
C LEU A 195 -0.36 -6.03 -23.47
N VAL A 196 0.45 -6.91 -22.89
CA VAL A 196 0.90 -8.14 -23.57
C VAL A 196 -0.28 -9.05 -23.90
N LEU A 197 -1.23 -9.22 -22.97
CA LEU A 197 -2.47 -9.98 -23.18
C LEU A 197 -3.35 -9.40 -24.29
N GLN A 198 -3.47 -8.07 -24.38
CA GLN A 198 -4.28 -7.38 -25.37
C GLN A 198 -3.65 -7.34 -26.79
N SER A 199 -2.48 -7.96 -26.98
CA SER A 199 -1.85 -8.25 -28.29
C SER A 199 -1.42 -7.07 -29.18
N MET A 200 -1.63 -5.82 -28.76
CA MET A 200 -1.42 -4.60 -29.59
C MET A 200 0.00 -4.38 -30.13
N GLN A 201 1.02 -5.10 -29.64
CA GLN A 201 2.40 -4.96 -30.08
C GLN A 201 3.10 -6.31 -30.39
N GLY A 202 2.35 -7.38 -30.68
CA GLY A 202 2.92 -8.63 -31.19
C GLY A 202 3.80 -9.43 -30.21
N HIS A 203 3.71 -9.19 -28.89
CA HIS A 203 4.52 -9.85 -27.84
C HIS A 203 4.14 -11.34 -27.56
N GLY A 204 3.51 -12.00 -28.52
CA GLY A 204 3.02 -13.39 -28.44
C GLY A 204 1.72 -13.56 -27.64
N PRO A 205 1.08 -14.75 -27.73
CA PRO A 205 -0.17 -15.06 -27.03
C PRO A 205 0.03 -15.29 -25.52
N LYS A 206 -1.08 -15.36 -24.77
CA LYS A 206 -1.12 -15.76 -23.35
C LYS A 206 -0.31 -17.07 -23.15
N GLY A 207 0.72 -17.02 -22.29
CA GLY A 207 1.66 -18.13 -22.09
C GLY A 207 2.98 -18.05 -22.87
N SER A 208 3.20 -17.01 -23.70
CA SER A 208 4.52 -16.68 -24.27
C SER A 208 5.55 -16.37 -23.17
N ASP A 209 6.84 -16.44 -23.48
CA ASP A 209 7.88 -16.09 -22.51
C ASP A 209 7.86 -14.59 -22.11
N PRO A 210 7.60 -13.63 -23.03
CA PRO A 210 7.28 -12.25 -22.65
C PRO A 210 6.08 -12.14 -21.69
N HIS A 211 5.02 -12.93 -21.90
CA HIS A 211 3.87 -12.97 -20.98
C HIS A 211 4.27 -13.52 -19.59
N LYS A 212 5.06 -14.61 -19.52
CA LYS A 212 5.58 -15.14 -18.25
C LYS A 212 6.45 -14.11 -17.52
N ALA A 213 7.31 -13.39 -18.24
CA ALA A 213 8.14 -12.33 -17.67
C ALA A 213 7.31 -11.16 -17.13
N ALA A 214 6.25 -10.75 -17.84
CA ALA A 214 5.33 -9.72 -17.37
C ALA A 214 4.55 -10.15 -16.11
N VAL A 215 4.12 -11.42 -16.03
CA VAL A 215 3.49 -12.00 -14.82
C VAL A 215 4.47 -12.02 -13.64
N ILE A 216 5.75 -12.33 -13.85
CA ILE A 216 6.77 -12.24 -12.79
C ILE A 216 6.88 -10.80 -12.27
N GLY A 217 6.96 -9.80 -13.16
CA GLY A 217 6.96 -8.39 -12.77
C GLY A 217 5.72 -8.00 -11.94
N ASP A 218 4.54 -8.40 -12.39
CA ASP A 218 3.27 -8.12 -11.69
C ASP A 218 3.23 -8.74 -10.29
N THR A 219 3.64 -10.01 -10.12
CA THR A 219 3.69 -10.66 -8.79
C THR A 219 4.74 -10.06 -7.83
N ILE A 220 5.75 -9.36 -8.34
CA ILE A 220 6.65 -8.52 -7.53
C ILE A 220 5.98 -7.17 -7.23
N GLY A 221 5.16 -6.67 -8.15
CA GLY A 221 4.36 -5.46 -8.05
C GLY A 221 3.22 -5.53 -7.03
N ASP A 222 2.57 -6.68 -6.83
CA ASP A 222 1.44 -6.85 -5.90
C ASP A 222 1.74 -6.37 -4.45
N PRO A 223 2.75 -6.91 -3.74
CA PRO A 223 3.08 -6.45 -2.38
C PRO A 223 3.61 -5.00 -2.34
N LEU A 224 4.07 -4.45 -3.47
CA LEU A 224 4.47 -3.05 -3.60
C LEU A 224 3.25 -2.12 -3.75
N LYS A 225 2.31 -2.47 -4.64
CA LYS A 225 1.19 -1.61 -5.04
C LYS A 225 -0.02 -1.70 -4.11
N ASP A 226 -0.24 -2.82 -3.43
CA ASP A 226 -1.46 -3.07 -2.64
C ASP A 226 -1.21 -3.29 -1.14
N THR A 227 -0.01 -3.76 -0.74
CA THR A 227 0.34 -3.91 0.68
C THR A 227 1.19 -2.75 1.21
N SER A 228 2.43 -2.60 0.73
CA SER A 228 3.42 -1.72 1.36
C SER A 228 3.29 -0.25 0.93
N GLY A 229 3.29 0.04 -0.37
CA GLY A 229 3.15 1.37 -0.95
C GLY A 229 1.96 2.19 -0.41
N PRO A 230 0.72 1.66 -0.43
CA PRO A 230 -0.42 2.39 0.11
C PRO A 230 -0.36 2.52 1.64
N SER A 231 0.08 1.49 2.37
CA SER A 231 0.16 1.54 3.84
C SER A 231 1.12 2.62 4.36
N LEU A 232 2.15 2.98 3.60
CA LEU A 232 3.06 4.08 3.95
C LEU A 232 2.34 5.44 4.07
N ASN A 233 1.26 5.72 3.33
CA ASN A 233 0.49 6.95 3.54
C ASN A 233 -0.17 6.99 4.93
N ILE A 234 -0.56 5.81 5.45
CA ILE A 234 -1.19 5.66 6.76
C ILE A 234 -0.16 5.81 7.86
N LEU A 235 1.01 5.18 7.72
CA LEU A 235 2.15 5.31 8.64
C LEU A 235 2.51 6.77 8.91
N ILE A 236 2.65 7.59 7.87
CA ILE A 236 3.08 8.99 8.00
C ILE A 236 2.00 9.82 8.72
N LYS A 237 0.73 9.75 8.26
CA LYS A 237 -0.35 10.59 8.81
C LYS A 237 -0.77 10.16 10.22
N LEU A 238 -0.66 8.87 10.55
CA LEU A 238 -1.01 8.34 11.87
C LEU A 238 0.00 8.77 12.93
N MET A 239 1.30 8.59 12.68
CA MET A 239 2.34 9.09 13.60
C MET A 239 2.27 10.61 13.79
N ALA A 240 1.97 11.36 12.72
CA ALA A 240 1.85 12.81 12.79
C ALA A 240 0.67 13.30 13.64
N VAL A 241 -0.50 12.67 13.56
CA VAL A 241 -1.65 13.04 14.40
C VAL A 241 -1.49 12.54 15.84
N GLU A 242 -0.97 11.33 16.04
CA GLU A 242 -0.69 10.77 17.37
C GLU A 242 0.32 11.63 18.14
N SER A 243 1.42 12.01 17.49
CA SER A 243 2.43 12.89 18.09
C SER A 243 1.84 14.26 18.47
N LEU A 244 0.95 14.83 17.65
CA LEU A 244 0.28 16.08 17.96
C LEU A 244 -0.68 15.96 19.16
N VAL A 245 -1.41 14.85 19.28
CA VAL A 245 -2.32 14.57 20.41
C VAL A 245 -1.54 14.42 21.72
N PHE A 246 -0.43 13.67 21.71
CA PHE A 246 0.40 13.45 22.89
C PHE A 246 1.45 14.55 23.12
N ALA A 247 1.56 15.58 22.28
CA ALA A 247 2.56 16.63 22.40
C ALA A 247 2.66 17.29 23.79
N PRO A 248 1.55 17.64 24.49
CA PRO A 248 1.64 18.22 25.83
C PRO A 248 2.14 17.22 26.89
N PHE A 249 1.82 15.94 26.70
CA PHE A 249 2.31 14.86 27.57
C PHE A 249 3.82 14.67 27.39
N PHE A 250 4.30 14.55 26.14
CA PHE A 250 5.73 14.39 25.84
C PHE A 250 6.55 15.62 26.25
N ALA A 251 6.08 16.84 26.01
CA ALA A 251 6.78 18.07 26.41
C ALA A 251 6.95 18.18 27.93
N THR A 252 6.02 17.62 28.71
CA THR A 252 6.08 17.66 30.19
C THR A 252 6.85 16.46 30.76
N HIS A 253 6.44 15.24 30.38
CA HIS A 253 6.88 13.98 31.02
C HIS A 253 7.89 13.18 30.18
N GLY A 254 8.02 13.48 28.88
CA GLY A 254 8.93 12.80 27.96
C GLY A 254 10.40 13.23 28.12
N GLY A 255 11.26 12.71 27.25
CA GLY A 255 12.71 12.92 27.33
C GLY A 255 13.36 12.26 28.56
N LEU A 256 12.79 11.15 29.06
CA LEU A 256 13.24 10.52 30.30
C LEU A 256 14.74 10.17 30.31
N LEU A 257 15.33 9.76 29.19
CA LEU A 257 16.76 9.44 29.13
C LEU A 257 17.62 10.68 29.44
N PHE A 258 17.30 11.82 28.81
CA PHE A 258 17.96 13.12 29.02
C PHE A 258 17.56 13.82 30.34
N LYS A 259 16.73 13.19 31.16
CA LYS A 259 16.37 13.63 32.53
C LYS A 259 16.98 12.73 33.62
N ILE A 260 17.52 11.56 33.24
CA ILE A 260 18.11 10.56 34.15
C ILE A 260 19.64 10.51 33.98
N PHE A 261 20.14 10.80 32.78
CA PHE A 261 21.56 10.82 32.40
C PHE A 261 21.95 12.18 31.80
#